data_AF-A0A858BVI9-F1
#
_entry.id   AF-A0A858BVI9-F1
#
_cell.length_a   1.000
_cell.length_b   1.000
_cell.length_c   1.000
_cell.angle_alpha   90.00
_cell.angle_beta   90.00
_cell.angle_gamma   90.00
#
_symmetry.space_group_name_H-M   'P 1'
#
loop_
_entity.id
_entity.type
_entity.pdbx_description
1 polymer ?
#
loop_
_entity_poly.entity_id
_entity_poly.type
_entity_poly.pdbx_seq_one_letter_code
_entity_poly.pdbx_strand_id
1 'polypeptide(L)'
;MGLIELIGEWINPGKVGTVDIRKGEKEKHLGLLMVKTFLSTVIIGGLYWLIVGLSFHMKELLSFIAGITVYSTVSYFITPRPDYSNIGWAGGLFNNPFRISDDMNRMLIFIMVLLMPGRLISTTVLSLIDLFRE
;
A
#
# COMPACT_ATOMS: atom_id res chain seq x y z
N MET A 1 10.89 -2.81 -21.84
CA MET A 1 12.31 -2.53 -21.63
C MET A 1 12.96 -2.26 -22.98
N GLY A 2 13.21 -1.00 -23.29
CA GLY A 2 13.90 -0.61 -24.53
C GLY A 2 15.41 -0.63 -24.36
N LEU A 3 16.16 -1.00 -25.42
CA LEU A 3 17.63 -0.91 -25.43
C LEU A 3 18.13 0.52 -25.13
N ILE A 4 17.34 1.52 -25.50
CA ILE A 4 17.63 2.95 -25.28
C ILE A 4 17.54 3.33 -23.79
N GLU A 5 16.59 2.75 -23.04
CA GLU A 5 16.48 2.95 -21.59
C GLU A 5 17.67 2.33 -20.85
N LEU A 6 18.11 1.14 -21.27
CA LEU A 6 19.25 0.45 -20.67
C LEU A 6 20.56 1.24 -20.87
N ILE A 7 20.77 1.77 -22.08
CA ILE A 7 21.96 2.58 -22.40
C ILE A 7 21.92 3.92 -21.65
N GLY A 8 20.75 4.58 -21.58
CA GLY A 8 20.59 5.83 -20.84
C GLY A 8 20.84 5.67 -19.34
N GLU A 9 20.36 4.58 -18.74
CA GLU A 9 20.58 4.27 -17.32
C GLU A 9 22.05 3.97 -17.02
N TRP A 10 22.77 3.32 -17.93
CA TRP A 10 24.21 3.04 -17.76
C TRP A 10 25.06 4.32 -17.77
N ILE A 11 24.63 5.33 -18.53
CA ILE A 11 25.33 6.63 -18.64
C ILE A 11 24.97 7.55 -17.45
N ASN A 12 23.72 7.54 -17.00
CA ASN A 12 23.24 8.40 -15.91
C ASN A 12 22.18 7.66 -15.07
N PRO A 13 22.60 6.86 -14.08
CA PRO A 13 21.67 6.10 -13.26
C PRO A 13 20.79 7.06 -12.45
N GLY A 14 19.47 6.89 -12.57
CA GLY A 14 18.53 7.67 -11.81
C GLY A 14 18.43 7.17 -10.37
N LYS A 15 17.94 8.04 -9.47
CA LYS A 15 17.67 7.63 -8.10
C LYS A 15 16.49 6.66 -8.06
N VAL A 16 16.61 5.61 -7.25
CA VAL A 16 15.55 4.62 -7.03
C VAL A 16 15.14 4.69 -5.55
N GLY A 17 13.84 4.64 -5.33
CA GLY A 17 13.24 4.56 -4.01
C GLY A 17 13.57 3.24 -3.31
N THR A 18 13.28 3.19 -2.01
CA THR A 18 13.56 2.01 -1.18
C THR A 18 12.28 1.37 -0.67
N VAL A 19 12.41 0.16 -0.13
CA VAL A 19 11.35 -0.48 0.66
C VAL A 19 11.85 -0.56 2.09
N ASP A 20 11.18 0.15 2.99
CA ASP A 20 11.50 0.14 4.41
C ASP A 20 10.59 -0.87 5.13
N ILE A 21 11.19 -1.67 6.02
CA ILE A 21 10.45 -2.48 6.98
C ILE A 21 10.25 -1.64 8.23
N ARG A 22 9.16 -0.88 8.27
CA ARG A 22 8.80 -0.04 9.43
C ARG A 22 7.41 -0.40 9.91
N LYS A 23 7.26 -0.46 11.23
CA LYS A 23 5.97 -0.57 11.89
C LYS A 23 5.16 0.69 11.62
N GLY A 24 3.88 0.53 11.26
CA GLY A 24 2.97 1.67 11.12
C GLY A 24 2.83 2.42 12.45
N GLU A 25 2.76 3.75 12.38
CA GLU A 25 2.51 4.60 13.53
C GLU A 25 1.10 4.35 14.08
N LYS A 26 1.01 4.20 15.41
CA LYS A 26 -0.26 3.96 16.10
C LYS A 26 -0.92 5.28 16.46
N GLU A 27 -2.24 5.32 16.37
CA GLU A 27 -3.03 6.51 16.67
C GLU A 27 -3.41 6.56 18.14
N LYS A 28 -3.13 7.68 18.80
CA LYS A 28 -3.53 7.89 20.21
C LYS A 28 -4.78 8.75 20.35
N HIS A 29 -5.11 9.53 19.32
CA HIS A 29 -6.24 10.45 19.39
C HIS A 29 -7.56 9.71 19.10
N LEU A 30 -8.42 9.61 20.11
CA LEU A 30 -9.66 8.81 20.05
C LEU A 30 -10.58 9.19 18.87
N GLY A 31 -10.75 10.49 18.60
CA GLY A 31 -11.56 10.96 17.48
C GLY A 31 -11.02 10.50 16.11
N LEU A 32 -9.70 10.58 15.91
CA LEU A 32 -9.06 10.13 14.67
C LEU A 32 -9.11 8.60 14.55
N LEU A 33 -9.01 7.88 15.67
CA LEU A 33 -9.18 6.44 15.72
C LEU A 33 -10.60 6.02 15.33
N MET A 34 -11.64 6.73 15.77
CA MET A 34 -13.02 6.46 15.34
C MET A 34 -13.21 6.63 13.83
N VAL A 35 -12.66 7.71 13.25
CA VAL A 35 -12.69 7.93 11.79
C VAL A 35 -11.96 6.81 11.05
N LYS A 36 -10.75 6.45 11.49
CA LYS A 36 -9.98 5.34 10.92
C LYS A 36 -10.70 3.99 11.03
N THR A 37 -11.41 3.76 12.14
CA THR A 37 -12.23 2.56 12.36
C THR A 37 -13.41 2.51 11.40
N PHE A 38 -14.15 3.62 11.27
CA PHE A 38 -15.24 3.72 10.31
C PHE A 38 -14.76 3.46 8.87
N LEU A 39 -13.68 4.13 8.45
CA LEU A 39 -13.09 3.94 7.12
C LEU A 39 -12.63 2.51 6.89
N SER A 40 -11.97 1.89 7.87
CA SER A 40 -11.51 0.50 7.79
C SER A 40 -12.68 -0.46 7.63
N THR A 41 -13.77 -0.27 8.38
CA THR A 41 -15.00 -1.08 8.27
C THR A 41 -15.65 -0.93 6.90
N VAL A 42 -15.75 0.30 6.39
CA VAL A 42 -16.30 0.57 5.04
C VAL A 42 -15.45 -0.11 3.95
N ILE A 43 -14.12 -0.03 4.05
CA ILE A 43 -13.21 -0.69 3.10
C ILE A 43 -13.37 -2.21 3.15
N ILE A 44 -13.36 -2.82 4.35
CA ILE A 44 -13.49 -4.26 4.51
C ILE A 44 -14.85 -4.75 3.98
N GLY A 45 -15.93 -4.06 4.35
CA GLY A 45 -17.28 -4.40 3.89
C GLY A 45 -17.43 -4.24 2.38
N GLY A 46 -16.89 -3.16 1.81
CA GLY A 46 -16.89 -2.92 0.36
C GLY A 46 -16.07 -3.97 -0.40
N LEU A 47 -14.89 -4.34 0.09
CA LEU A 47 -14.07 -5.40 -0.51
C LEU A 47 -14.74 -6.77 -0.41
N TYR A 48 -15.37 -7.09 0.73
CA TYR A 48 -16.13 -8.33 0.87
C TYR A 48 -17.26 -8.39 -0.15
N TRP A 49 -18.04 -7.32 -0.26
CA TRP A 49 -19.13 -7.22 -1.21
C TRP A 49 -18.65 -7.32 -2.67
N LEU A 50 -17.53 -6.69 -3.02
CA LEU A 50 -16.97 -6.77 -4.37
C LEU A 50 -16.44 -8.16 -4.75
N ILE A 51 -15.86 -8.90 -3.79
CA ILE A 51 -15.20 -10.19 -4.06
C ILE A 51 -16.17 -11.36 -3.92
N VAL A 52 -17.01 -11.34 -2.88
CA VAL A 52 -17.89 -12.46 -2.49
C VAL A 52 -19.34 -12.20 -2.92
N GLY A 53 -19.74 -10.92 -3.04
CA GLY A 53 -21.12 -10.54 -3.33
C GLY A 53 -22.02 -10.52 -2.10
N LEU A 54 -23.33 -10.64 -2.33
CA LEU A 54 -24.37 -10.64 -1.29
C LEU A 54 -24.66 -12.03 -0.70
N SER A 55 -24.17 -13.08 -1.36
CA SER A 55 -24.38 -14.46 -0.92
C SER A 55 -23.46 -14.79 0.25
N PHE A 56 -24.01 -15.34 1.31
CA PHE A 56 -23.23 -15.70 2.50
C PHE A 56 -22.89 -17.18 2.51
N HIS A 57 -21.61 -17.51 2.31
CA HIS A 57 -21.08 -18.85 2.56
C HIS A 57 -19.92 -18.79 3.55
N MET A 58 -19.95 -19.65 4.57
CA MET A 58 -18.92 -19.69 5.62
C MET A 58 -17.50 -19.91 5.06
N LYS A 59 -17.36 -20.69 3.99
CA LYS A 59 -16.06 -20.94 3.35
C LYS A 59 -15.49 -19.67 2.72
N GLU A 60 -16.32 -18.89 2.04
CA GLU A 60 -15.94 -17.62 1.41
C GLU A 60 -15.56 -16.60 2.48
N LEU A 61 -16.36 -16.48 3.54
CA LEU A 61 -16.04 -15.62 4.68
C LEU A 61 -14.68 -15.96 5.31
N LEU A 62 -14.42 -17.23 5.59
CA LEU A 62 -13.14 -17.65 6.18
C LEU A 62 -11.95 -17.36 5.26
N SER A 63 -12.08 -17.63 3.95
CA SER A 63 -11.05 -17.29 2.97
C SER A 63 -10.79 -15.79 2.88
N PHE A 64 -11.84 -14.98 2.93
CA PHE A 64 -11.73 -13.53 2.92
C PHE A 64 -11.04 -12.99 4.19
N ILE A 65 -11.43 -13.49 5.37
CA ILE A 65 -10.80 -13.13 6.65
C ILE A 65 -9.31 -13.51 6.65
N ALA A 66 -8.96 -14.70 6.15
CA ALA A 66 -7.57 -15.12 6.02
C ALA A 66 -6.80 -14.19 5.08
N GLY A 67 -7.37 -13.90 3.90
CA GLY A 67 -6.78 -13.02 2.90
C GLY A 67 -6.55 -11.61 3.41
N ILE A 68 -7.56 -10.98 4.04
CA ILE A 68 -7.42 -9.62 4.59
C ILE A 68 -6.41 -9.59 5.73
N THR A 69 -6.32 -10.65 6.55
CA THR A 69 -5.34 -10.75 7.63
C THR A 69 -3.91 -10.78 7.08
N VAL A 70 -3.65 -11.62 6.07
CA VAL A 70 -2.32 -11.69 5.42
C VAL A 70 -1.99 -10.35 4.77
N TYR A 71 -2.92 -9.80 3.99
CA TYR A 71 -2.74 -8.51 3.31
C TYR A 71 -2.45 -7.37 4.31
N SER A 72 -3.26 -7.23 5.36
CA SER A 72 -3.03 -6.22 6.40
C SER A 72 -1.71 -6.41 7.13
N THR A 73 -1.28 -7.65 7.37
CA THR A 73 0.02 -7.94 7.99
C THR A 73 1.17 -7.50 7.09
N VAL A 74 1.13 -7.84 5.81
CA VAL A 74 2.14 -7.43 4.82
C VAL A 74 2.19 -5.91 4.70
N SER A 75 1.04 -5.26 4.54
CA SER A 75 0.91 -3.81 4.46
C SER A 75 1.37 -3.08 5.73
N TYR A 76 1.29 -3.72 6.90
CA TYR A 76 1.78 -3.14 8.15
C TYR A 76 3.30 -2.98 8.15
N PHE A 77 4.02 -3.98 7.66
CA PHE A 77 5.49 -4.03 7.69
C PHE A 77 6.13 -3.37 6.46
N ILE A 78 5.57 -3.56 5.27
CA ILE A 78 6.18 -3.10 4.02
C ILE A 78 5.80 -1.64 3.75
N THR A 79 6.81 -0.77 3.69
CA THR A 79 6.66 0.65 3.37
C THR A 79 7.45 1.02 2.12
N PRO A 80 6.83 1.07 0.94
CA PRO A 80 7.48 1.61 -0.24
C PRO A 80 7.77 3.10 -0.02
N ARG A 81 8.98 3.53 -0.38
CA ARG A 81 9.45 4.92 -0.36
C ARG A 81 9.97 5.28 -1.75
N PRO A 82 9.06 5.53 -2.72
CA PRO A 82 9.46 5.92 -4.07
C PRO A 82 10.24 7.25 -4.05
N ASP A 83 11.20 7.40 -4.95
CA ASP A 83 11.84 8.70 -5.19
C ASP A 83 11.02 9.50 -6.21
N TYR A 84 10.22 10.45 -5.72
CA TYR A 84 9.38 11.32 -6.55
C TYR A 84 10.17 12.29 -7.46
N SER A 85 11.48 12.45 -7.26
CA SER A 85 12.32 13.24 -8.16
C SER A 85 12.63 12.52 -9.47
N ASN A 86 12.35 11.21 -9.54
CA ASN A 86 12.64 10.37 -10.70
C ASN A 86 11.45 9.47 -11.06
N ILE A 87 10.32 10.10 -11.41
CA ILE A 87 9.07 9.45 -11.86
C ILE A 87 8.69 9.85 -13.29
N GLY A 88 9.67 10.22 -14.11
CA GLY A 88 9.45 10.58 -15.51
C GLY A 88 8.88 11.98 -15.69
N TRP A 89 8.34 12.26 -16.87
CA TRP A 89 7.89 13.61 -17.24
C TRP A 89 6.42 13.84 -16.85
N ALA A 90 6.06 15.11 -16.64
CA ALA A 90 4.74 15.54 -16.18
C ALA A 90 4.28 14.79 -14.91
N GLY A 91 5.20 14.53 -13.97
CA GLY A 91 4.90 13.94 -12.66
C GLY A 91 4.44 12.49 -12.70
N GLY A 92 4.81 11.70 -13.73
CA GLY A 92 4.36 10.32 -13.83
C GLY A 92 3.52 10.01 -15.07
N LEU A 93 3.21 10.98 -15.93
CA LEU A 93 2.30 10.74 -17.06
C LEU A 93 3.03 10.22 -18.32
N PHE A 94 4.29 10.61 -18.50
CA PHE A 94 5.11 10.14 -19.61
C PHE A 94 6.37 9.46 -19.08
N ASN A 95 6.65 8.26 -19.57
CA ASN A 95 7.88 7.55 -19.23
C ASN A 95 9.08 8.34 -19.71
N ASN A 96 10.15 8.32 -18.94
CA ASN A 96 11.44 8.79 -19.43
C ASN A 96 12.05 7.72 -20.35
N PRO A 97 12.21 7.97 -21.67
CA PRO A 97 12.68 6.96 -22.62
C PRO A 97 14.14 6.53 -22.41
N PHE A 98 14.84 7.12 -21.42
CA PHE A 98 16.25 6.88 -21.13
C PHE A 98 16.51 6.36 -19.70
N ARG A 99 15.48 6.10 -18.88
CA ARG A 99 15.68 5.71 -17.46
C ARG A 99 14.76 4.58 -17.01
N ILE A 100 15.35 3.45 -16.68
CA ILE A 100 14.66 2.28 -16.09
C ILE A 100 14.29 2.56 -14.63
N SER A 101 15.09 3.37 -13.95
CA SER A 101 14.85 3.79 -12.56
C SER A 101 13.51 4.53 -12.36
N ASP A 102 12.96 5.15 -13.42
CA ASP A 102 11.62 5.75 -13.44
C ASP A 102 10.52 4.69 -13.22
N ASP A 103 10.56 3.61 -14.01
CA ASP A 103 9.61 2.50 -13.90
C ASP A 103 9.64 1.87 -12.50
N MET A 104 10.82 1.76 -11.88
CA MET A 104 10.95 1.27 -10.51
C MET A 104 10.25 2.18 -9.49
N ASN A 105 10.41 3.50 -9.59
CA ASN A 105 9.73 4.44 -8.69
C ASN A 105 8.21 4.43 -8.90
N ARG A 106 7.74 4.33 -10.15
CA ARG A 106 6.31 4.18 -10.46
C ARG A 106 5.74 2.88 -9.90
N MET A 107 6.48 1.78 -10.02
CA MET A 107 6.11 0.51 -9.41
C MET A 107 6.02 0.64 -7.88
N LEU A 108 6.98 1.31 -7.23
CA LEU A 108 6.93 1.57 -5.79
C LEU A 108 5.71 2.43 -5.39
N ILE A 109 5.33 3.44 -6.19
CA ILE A 109 4.10 4.21 -5.98
C ILE A 109 2.88 3.30 -6.08
N PHE A 110 2.80 2.46 -7.11
CA PHE A 110 1.69 1.52 -7.28
C PHE A 110 1.57 0.58 -6.08
N ILE A 111 2.69 -0.02 -5.64
CA ILE A 111 2.72 -0.87 -4.44
C ILE A 111 2.31 -0.07 -3.20
N MET A 112 2.75 1.19 -3.06
CA MET A 112 2.39 2.04 -1.93
C MET A 112 0.87 2.26 -1.86
N VAL A 113 0.25 2.61 -2.99
CA VAL A 113 -1.20 2.81 -3.09
C VAL A 113 -1.94 1.49 -2.83
N LEU A 114 -1.44 0.39 -3.39
CA LEU A 114 -2.03 -0.93 -3.20
C LEU A 114 -1.99 -1.39 -1.75
N LEU A 115 -0.93 -1.09 -0.99
CA LEU A 115 -0.79 -1.50 0.41
C LEU A 115 -1.48 -0.54 1.39
N MET A 116 -1.80 0.69 0.97
CA MET A 116 -2.35 1.74 1.84
C MET A 116 -3.64 1.32 2.58
N PRO A 117 -4.65 0.69 1.95
CA PRO A 117 -5.84 0.22 2.66
C PRO A 117 -5.51 -0.80 3.76
N GLY A 118 -4.66 -1.79 3.47
CA GLY A 118 -4.25 -2.80 4.44
C GLY A 118 -3.48 -2.23 5.62
N ARG A 119 -2.68 -1.17 5.38
CA ARG A 119 -1.96 -0.44 6.41
C ARG A 119 -2.90 0.36 7.30
N LEU A 120 -3.91 1.01 6.72
CA LEU A 120 -4.95 1.70 7.48
C LEU A 120 -5.67 0.71 8.41
N ILE A 121 -6.10 -0.44 7.89
CA ILE A 121 -6.78 -1.48 8.68
C ILE A 121 -5.89 -1.98 9.83
N SER A 122 -4.64 -2.39 9.53
CA SER A 122 -3.74 -2.95 10.54
C SER A 122 -3.38 -1.96 11.65
N THR A 123 -3.04 -0.72 11.30
CA THR A 123 -2.72 0.32 12.29
C THR A 123 -3.93 0.67 13.16
N THR A 124 -5.13 0.68 12.58
CA THR A 124 -6.39 0.90 13.32
C THR A 124 -6.66 -0.21 14.33
N VAL A 125 -6.59 -1.47 13.90
CA VAL A 125 -6.80 -2.63 14.79
C VAL A 125 -5.80 -2.62 15.94
N LEU A 126 -4.52 -2.38 15.65
CA LEU A 126 -3.49 -2.33 16.70
C LEU A 126 -3.68 -1.14 17.65
N SER A 127 -4.16 0.00 17.16
CA SER A 127 -4.43 1.18 17.99
C SER A 127 -5.66 0.94 18.88
N LEU A 128 -6.69 0.26 18.38
CA LEU A 128 -7.84 -0.17 19.19
C LEU A 128 -7.42 -1.15 20.29
N ILE A 129 -6.60 -2.14 19.96
CA ILE A 129 -6.09 -3.10 20.97
C ILE A 129 -5.30 -2.40 22.07
N ASP A 130 -4.45 -1.43 21.71
CA ASP A 130 -3.72 -0.64 22.69
C ASP A 130 -4.68 0.19 23.56
N LEU A 131 -5.70 0.83 22.98
CA LEU A 131 -6.71 1.61 23.72
C LEU A 131 -7.48 0.76 24.74
N PHE A 132 -7.83 -0.49 24.40
CA PHE A 132 -8.53 -1.40 25.32
C PHE A 132 -7.64 -2.00 26.41
N ARG A 133 -6.32 -1.81 26.33
CA ARG A 133 -5.35 -2.27 27.34
C ARG A 133 -4.99 -1.22 28.38
N GLU A 134 -5.26 0.05 28.11
CA GLU A 134 -5.14 1.17 29.05
C GLU A 134 -6.35 1.21 30.01
#